data_AF-A0A7J8EXX0-F1
#
_entry.id   AF-A0A7J8EXX0-F1
#
_cell.length_a   1.000
_cell.length_b   1.000
_cell.length_c   1.000
_cell.angle_alpha   90.00
_cell.angle_beta   90.00
_cell.angle_gamma   90.00
#
_symmetry.space_group_name_H-M   'P 1'
#
loop_
_entity.id
_entity.type
_entity.pdbx_description
1 polymer ?
#
loop_
_entity_poly.entity_id
_entity_poly.type
_entity_poly.pdbx_seq_one_letter_code
_entity_poly.pdbx_strand_id
1 'polypeptide(L)'
;MTKHTDLPVSVFESVIDIINGEATMLFAELTYTLATEEAERIGVDHVARMTATGSGENSTVAEHLIAQHSAIKMLHSRVKLILEYVKASEAGEVPFNHEILREAYALCHCLPVLSTDKFKTDFYDQCNDVGLMAYLGTITKTCNTMNQFVNKFNVLYDRQGIGRRMRGLFF
;
A
#
# COMPACT_ATOMS: atom_id res chain seq x y z
N MET A 1 2.25 -20.52 -17.00
CA MET A 1 1.47 -19.34 -17.42
C MET A 1 1.62 -18.27 -16.36
N THR A 2 2.59 -17.38 -16.53
CA THR A 2 2.87 -16.25 -15.62
C THR A 2 1.86 -15.14 -15.88
N LYS A 3 0.75 -15.14 -15.14
CA LYS A 3 -0.27 -14.09 -15.23
C LYS A 3 0.32 -12.74 -14.84
N HIS A 4 0.29 -11.78 -15.78
CA HIS A 4 0.60 -10.36 -15.55
C HIS A 4 -0.24 -9.81 -14.38
N THR A 5 0.41 -9.34 -13.32
CA THR A 5 -0.27 -8.80 -12.14
C THR A 5 -0.49 -7.30 -12.17
N ASP A 6 0.19 -6.53 -13.02
CA ASP A 6 0.22 -5.07 -12.87
C ASP A 6 -0.26 -4.25 -14.09
N LEU A 7 -0.12 -4.75 -15.33
CA LEU A 7 -0.54 -4.03 -16.53
C LEU A 7 -1.18 -4.97 -17.57
N PRO A 8 -2.22 -4.55 -18.31
CA PRO A 8 -2.89 -5.36 -19.32
C PRO A 8 -2.10 -5.38 -20.64
N VAL A 9 -0.83 -5.78 -20.59
CA VAL A 9 0.08 -5.82 -21.74
C VAL A 9 0.81 -7.16 -21.75
N SER A 10 0.95 -7.76 -22.93
CA SER A 10 1.76 -8.96 -23.18
C SER A 10 2.72 -8.69 -24.34
N VAL A 11 3.96 -9.14 -24.22
CA VAL A 11 5.02 -8.93 -25.21
C VAL A 11 5.37 -10.28 -25.83
N PHE A 12 5.52 -10.33 -27.14
CA PHE A 12 5.85 -11.56 -27.85
C PHE A 12 7.02 -11.32 -28.80
N GLU A 13 7.86 -12.34 -28.99
CA GLU A 13 8.82 -12.40 -30.09
C GLU A 13 8.39 -13.41 -31.15
N SER A 14 8.72 -13.13 -32.40
CA SER A 14 8.50 -14.06 -33.51
C SER A 14 9.59 -15.13 -33.53
N VAL A 15 9.21 -16.40 -33.41
CA VAL A 15 10.10 -17.56 -33.52
C VAL A 15 9.66 -18.38 -34.71
N ILE A 16 10.58 -18.71 -35.62
CA ILE A 16 10.29 -19.62 -36.72
C ILE A 16 10.61 -21.03 -36.26
N ASP A 17 9.61 -21.90 -36.24
CA ASP A 17 9.77 -23.31 -35.91
C ASP A 17 9.19 -24.19 -37.03
N ILE A 18 9.59 -25.46 -37.10
CA ILE A 18 9.11 -26.39 -38.12
C ILE A 18 8.02 -27.25 -37.50
N ILE A 19 6.77 -26.97 -37.85
CA ILE A 19 5.62 -27.79 -37.45
C ILE A 19 5.17 -28.60 -38.65
N ASN A 20 5.13 -29.93 -38.51
CA ASN A 20 4.73 -30.87 -39.57
C ASN A 20 5.52 -30.74 -40.89
N GLY A 21 6.79 -30.32 -40.82
CA GLY A 21 7.67 -30.18 -41.98
C GLY A 21 7.59 -28.83 -42.71
N GLU A 22 6.74 -27.91 -42.25
CA GLU A 22 6.65 -26.55 -42.77
C GLU A 22 7.17 -25.52 -41.75
N ALA A 23 8.02 -24.60 -42.22
CA ALA A 23 8.51 -23.49 -41.41
C ALA A 23 7.35 -22.54 -41.12
N THR A 24 6.96 -22.46 -39.84
CA THR A 24 5.82 -21.69 -39.34
C THR A 24 6.31 -20.64 -38.35
N MET A 25 5.78 -19.42 -38.46
CA MET A 25 6.08 -18.33 -37.54
C MET A 25 5.15 -18.43 -36.32
N LEU A 26 5.75 -18.61 -35.15
CA LEU A 26 5.09 -18.66 -33.85
C LEU A 26 5.41 -17.40 -33.05
N PHE A 27 4.59 -17.13 -32.04
CA PHE A 27 4.81 -16.05 -31.09
C PHE A 27 5.11 -16.63 -29.72
N ALA A 28 6.33 -16.41 -29.23
CA ALA A 28 6.73 -16.79 -27.89
C ALA A 28 6.54 -15.60 -26.95
N GLU A 29 5.83 -15.81 -25.84
CA GLU A 29 5.59 -14.77 -24.83
C GLU A 29 6.88 -14.44 -24.07
N LEU A 30 7.19 -13.15 -23.95
CA LEU A 30 8.37 -12.64 -23.26
C LEU A 30 8.02 -12.07 -21.89
N THR A 31 8.92 -12.30 -20.93
CA THR A 31 8.90 -11.57 -19.65
C THR A 31 9.40 -10.15 -19.88
N TYR A 32 8.63 -9.15 -19.47
CA TYR A 32 9.05 -7.75 -19.52
C TYR A 32 9.17 -7.16 -18.11
N THR A 33 9.90 -6.06 -18.00
CA THR A 33 9.95 -5.21 -16.81
C THR A 33 9.76 -3.78 -17.25
N LEU A 34 9.01 -2.97 -16.49
CA LEU A 34 8.92 -1.56 -16.76
C LEU A 34 10.25 -0.89 -16.39
N ALA A 35 10.90 -0.27 -17.36
CA ALA A 35 12.01 0.62 -17.13
C ALA A 35 11.55 2.03 -17.51
N THR A 36 11.83 3.00 -16.64
CA THR A 36 11.54 4.42 -16.90
C THR A 36 12.80 5.24 -16.68
N GLU A 37 13.09 6.18 -17.57
CA GLU A 37 14.13 7.18 -17.34
C GLU A 37 13.63 8.26 -16.35
N GLU A 38 14.54 9.02 -15.72
CA GLU A 38 14.16 10.03 -14.71
C GLU A 38 13.21 11.11 -15.26
N ALA A 39 13.46 11.58 -16.49
CA ALA A 39 12.58 12.55 -17.13
C ALA A 39 11.18 11.97 -17.42
N GLU A 40 11.12 10.71 -17.86
CA GLU A 40 9.87 9.99 -18.10
C GLU A 40 9.09 9.78 -16.80
N ARG A 41 9.77 9.32 -15.74
CA ARG A 41 9.18 9.10 -14.42
C ARG A 41 8.53 10.37 -13.87
N ILE A 42 9.24 11.51 -13.94
CA ILE A 42 8.71 12.80 -13.49
C ILE A 42 7.50 13.24 -14.34
N GLY A 43 7.59 13.11 -15.66
CA GLY A 43 6.52 13.49 -16.59
C GLY A 43 5.25 12.66 -16.39
N VAL A 44 5.40 11.34 -16.30
CA VAL A 44 4.28 10.40 -16.06
C VAL A 44 3.65 10.65 -14.70
N ASP A 45 4.47 10.82 -13.65
CA ASP A 45 3.97 11.10 -12.30
C ASP A 45 3.21 12.44 -12.24
N HIS A 46 3.70 13.48 -12.91
CA HIS A 46 2.99 14.76 -13.02
C HIS A 46 1.61 14.60 -13.64
N VAL A 47 1.51 13.92 -14.79
CA VAL A 47 0.24 13.67 -15.48
C VAL A 47 -0.70 12.80 -14.64
N ALA A 48 -0.19 11.76 -13.99
CA ALA A 48 -0.95 10.90 -13.10
C ALA A 48 -1.55 11.67 -11.92
N ARG A 49 -0.76 12.55 -11.27
CA ARG A 49 -1.21 13.39 -10.16
C ARG A 49 -2.24 14.45 -10.58
N MET A 50 -2.06 15.06 -11.75
CA MET A 50 -3.05 16.01 -12.30
C MET A 50 -4.43 15.37 -12.51
N THR A 51 -4.45 14.07 -12.85
CA THR A 51 -5.68 13.32 -13.09
C THR A 51 -6.29 12.78 -11.79
N ALA A 52 -5.47 12.51 -10.76
CA ALA A 52 -5.91 11.85 -9.54
C ALA A 52 -6.53 12.80 -8.50
N THR A 53 -6.04 14.04 -8.34
CA THR A 53 -6.57 14.98 -7.34
C THR A 53 -6.15 16.41 -7.68
N GLY A 54 -7.12 17.29 -7.98
CA GLY A 54 -6.86 18.72 -8.09
C GLY A 54 -6.37 19.28 -6.75
N SER A 55 -5.12 19.76 -6.70
CA SER A 55 -4.55 20.73 -5.75
C SER A 55 -4.94 20.63 -4.26
N GLY A 56 -5.28 19.44 -3.76
CA GLY A 56 -5.50 19.18 -2.34
C GLY A 56 -4.29 18.45 -1.77
N GLU A 57 -3.81 18.90 -0.60
CA GLU A 57 -2.78 18.17 0.15
C GLU A 57 -3.30 16.76 0.48
N ASN A 58 -2.85 15.75 -0.28
CA ASN A 58 -3.20 14.37 0.03
C ASN A 58 -2.50 13.99 1.33
N SER A 59 -3.28 13.60 2.34
CA SER A 59 -2.73 13.14 3.61
C SER A 59 -1.91 11.87 3.37
N THR A 60 -0.66 11.84 3.83
CA THR A 60 0.20 10.65 3.80
C THR A 60 -0.48 9.45 4.48
N VAL A 61 -1.33 9.70 5.48
CA VAL A 61 -2.17 8.68 6.14
C VAL A 61 -3.21 8.13 5.17
N ALA A 62 -3.87 8.99 4.39
CA ALA A 62 -4.85 8.55 3.40
C ALA A 62 -4.21 7.70 2.30
N GLU A 63 -3.05 8.10 1.80
CA GLU A 63 -2.29 7.30 0.82
C GLU A 63 -1.96 5.91 1.37
N HIS A 64 -1.50 5.83 2.61
CA HIS A 64 -1.15 4.56 3.25
C HIS A 64 -2.38 3.67 3.48
N LEU A 65 -3.51 4.25 3.89
CA LEU A 65 -4.78 3.53 4.05
C LEU A 65 -5.34 3.02 2.72
N ILE A 66 -5.23 3.79 1.63
CA ILE A 66 -5.66 3.38 0.29
C ILE A 66 -4.83 2.19 -0.18
N ALA A 67 -3.51 2.19 0.06
CA ALA A 67 -2.64 1.08 -0.29
C ALA A 67 -3.04 -0.22 0.46
N GLN A 68 -3.24 -0.14 1.78
CA GLN A 68 -3.68 -1.28 2.58
C GLN A 68 -5.06 -1.79 2.15
N HIS A 69 -6.01 -0.89 1.91
CA HIS A 69 -7.35 -1.24 1.44
C HIS A 69 -7.32 -1.95 0.09
N SER A 70 -6.52 -1.43 -0.85
CA SER A 70 -6.39 -2.00 -2.18
C SER A 70 -5.77 -3.40 -2.14
N ALA A 71 -4.75 -3.61 -1.31
CA ALA A 71 -4.14 -4.92 -1.11
C ALA A 71 -5.15 -5.95 -0.58
N ILE A 72 -5.95 -5.60 0.42
CA ILE A 72 -7.00 -6.47 0.96
C ILE A 72 -8.06 -6.78 -0.11
N LYS A 73 -8.52 -5.77 -0.83
CA LYS A 73 -9.50 -5.92 -1.91
C LYS A 73 -9.01 -6.86 -3.01
N MET A 74 -7.75 -6.73 -3.42
CA MET A 74 -7.13 -7.60 -4.42
C MET A 74 -7.04 -9.04 -3.93
N LEU A 75 -6.56 -9.25 -2.69
CA LEU A 75 -6.48 -10.59 -2.10
C LEU A 75 -7.86 -11.26 -2.01
N HIS A 76 -8.86 -10.53 -1.53
CA HIS A 76 -10.24 -11.02 -1.46
C HIS A 76 -10.76 -11.47 -2.82
N SER A 77 -10.53 -10.67 -3.88
CA SER A 77 -10.94 -11.03 -5.24
C SER A 77 -10.30 -12.33 -5.71
N ARG A 78 -9.02 -12.57 -5.38
CA ARG A 78 -8.31 -13.81 -5.75
C ARG A 78 -8.82 -15.02 -4.97
N VAL A 79 -8.99 -14.89 -3.66
CA VAL A 79 -9.52 -15.96 -2.79
C VAL A 79 -10.94 -16.34 -3.22
N LYS A 80 -11.78 -15.36 -3.54
CA LYS A 80 -13.14 -15.58 -4.03
C LYS A 80 -13.17 -16.38 -5.33
N LEU A 81 -12.28 -16.08 -6.28
CA LEU A 81 -12.17 -16.82 -7.54
C LEU A 81 -11.81 -18.30 -7.31
N ILE A 82 -10.83 -18.57 -6.43
CA ILE A 82 -10.44 -19.94 -6.08
C ILE A 82 -11.62 -20.68 -5.43
N LEU A 83 -12.34 -20.02 -4.53
CA LEU A 83 -13.52 -20.58 -3.87
C LEU A 83 -14.63 -20.93 -4.87
N GLU A 84 -14.93 -20.02 -5.81
CA GLU A 84 -15.93 -20.25 -6.86
C GLU A 84 -15.53 -21.41 -7.77
N TYR A 85 -14.25 -21.51 -8.15
CA TYR A 85 -13.74 -22.63 -8.93
C TYR A 85 -13.92 -23.98 -8.22
N VAL A 86 -13.52 -24.08 -6.95
CA VAL A 86 -13.64 -25.32 -6.16
C VAL A 86 -15.10 -25.75 -6.05
N LYS A 87 -16.02 -24.80 -5.80
CA LYS A 87 -17.46 -25.09 -5.75
C LYS A 87 -18.03 -25.55 -7.09
N ALA A 88 -17.63 -24.90 -8.19
CA ALA A 88 -18.10 -25.27 -9.53
C ALA A 88 -17.58 -26.66 -9.95
N SER A 89 -16.35 -27.02 -9.57
CA SER A 89 -15.82 -28.38 -9.77
C SER A 89 -16.58 -29.41 -8.93
N GLU A 90 -16.89 -29.12 -7.67
CA GLU A 90 -17.70 -30.01 -6.82
C GLU A 90 -19.12 -30.24 -7.36
N ALA A 91 -19.75 -29.18 -7.88
CA ALA A 91 -21.07 -29.24 -8.50
C ALA A 91 -21.09 -29.92 -9.89
N GLY A 92 -19.91 -30.20 -10.47
CA GLY A 92 -19.78 -30.78 -11.81
C GLY A 92 -20.01 -29.80 -12.96
N GLU A 93 -20.06 -28.48 -12.69
CA GLU A 93 -20.20 -27.43 -13.71
C GLU A 93 -18.90 -27.22 -14.50
N VAL A 94 -17.75 -27.52 -13.89
CA VAL A 94 -16.41 -27.40 -14.49
C VAL A 94 -15.65 -28.73 -14.36
N PRO A 95 -14.91 -29.18 -15.39
CA PRO A 95 -14.10 -30.40 -15.31
C PRO A 95 -13.11 -30.38 -14.15
N PHE A 96 -12.94 -31.53 -13.49
CA PHE A 96 -11.95 -31.71 -12.42
C PHE A 96 -10.53 -31.57 -12.96
N ASN A 97 -9.81 -30.55 -12.49
CA ASN A 97 -8.37 -30.45 -12.66
C ASN A 97 -7.67 -30.77 -11.34
N HIS A 98 -7.08 -31.96 -11.26
CA HIS A 98 -6.40 -32.43 -10.05
C HIS A 98 -5.18 -31.60 -9.66
N GLU A 99 -4.51 -30.94 -10.61
CA GLU A 99 -3.36 -30.08 -10.33
C GLU A 99 -3.80 -28.84 -9.53
N ILE A 100 -4.80 -28.11 -10.04
CA ILE A 100 -5.33 -26.89 -9.42
C ILE A 100 -5.95 -27.20 -8.04
N LEU A 101 -6.70 -28.31 -7.93
CA LEU A 101 -7.32 -28.69 -6.66
C LEU A 101 -6.30 -29.10 -5.61
N ARG A 102 -5.19 -29.75 -6.01
CA ARG A 102 -4.09 -30.08 -5.11
C ARG A 102 -3.39 -28.82 -4.61
N GLU A 103 -3.18 -27.84 -5.47
CA GLU A 103 -2.60 -26.54 -5.08
C GLU A 103 -3.52 -25.78 -4.11
N ALA A 104 -4.82 -25.71 -4.40
CA ALA A 104 -5.80 -25.09 -3.52
C ALA A 104 -5.84 -25.77 -2.14
N TYR A 105 -5.75 -27.10 -2.10
CA TYR A 105 -5.66 -27.86 -0.86
C TYR A 105 -4.38 -27.56 -0.08
N ALA A 106 -3.23 -27.55 -0.76
CA ALA A 106 -1.94 -27.22 -0.14
C ALA A 106 -1.95 -25.80 0.43
N LEU A 107 -2.53 -24.83 -0.28
CA LEU A 107 -2.69 -23.46 0.20
C LEU A 107 -3.44 -23.38 1.53
N CYS A 108 -4.57 -24.09 1.65
CA CYS A 108 -5.36 -24.12 2.89
C CYS A 108 -4.59 -24.73 4.06
N HIS A 109 -3.75 -25.75 3.81
CA HIS A 109 -2.93 -26.40 4.83
C HIS A 109 -1.72 -25.58 5.28
N CYS A 110 -1.25 -24.65 4.46
CA CYS A 110 -0.19 -23.72 4.83
C CYS A 110 -0.65 -22.61 5.79
N LEU A 111 -1.95 -22.54 6.13
CA LEU A 111 -2.51 -21.49 6.97
C LEU A 111 -2.84 -22.01 8.38
N PRO A 112 -2.46 -21.29 9.45
CA PRO A 112 -1.66 -20.05 9.46
C PRO A 112 -0.15 -20.31 9.31
N VAL A 113 0.52 -19.46 8.52
CA VAL A 113 1.95 -19.62 8.16
C VAL A 113 2.88 -19.57 9.38
N LEU A 114 2.60 -18.70 10.35
CA LEU A 114 3.31 -18.63 11.63
C LEU A 114 2.29 -18.59 12.78
N SER A 115 2.39 -19.57 13.68
CA SER A 115 1.58 -19.67 14.90
C SER A 115 2.39 -20.25 16.07
N THR A 116 3.69 -19.96 16.11
CA THR A 116 4.58 -20.43 17.18
C THR A 116 4.55 -19.48 18.38
N ASP A 117 4.79 -20.01 19.58
CA ASP A 117 4.89 -19.18 20.79
C ASP A 117 6.01 -18.14 20.67
N LYS A 118 7.12 -18.50 20.02
CA LYS A 118 8.22 -17.58 19.72
C LYS A 118 7.73 -16.38 18.90
N PHE A 119 6.96 -16.60 17.83
CA PHE A 119 6.41 -15.51 17.03
C PHE A 119 5.53 -14.58 17.86
N LYS A 120 4.71 -15.15 18.75
CA LYS A 120 3.83 -14.37 19.62
C LYS A 120 4.64 -13.46 20.55
N THR A 121 5.67 -13.98 21.19
CA THR A 121 6.59 -13.17 22.02
C THR A 121 7.27 -12.08 21.19
N ASP A 122 7.91 -12.46 20.08
CA ASP A 122 8.64 -11.52 19.21
C ASP A 122 7.69 -10.42 18.65
N PHE A 123 6.43 -10.75 18.35
CA PHE A 123 5.40 -9.81 17.89
C PHE A 123 5.00 -8.80 18.98
N TYR A 124 4.82 -9.26 20.23
CA TYR A 124 4.49 -8.36 21.34
C TYR A 124 5.66 -7.45 21.70
N ASP A 125 6.89 -7.96 21.66
CA ASP A 125 8.09 -7.16 21.90
C ASP A 125 8.18 -6.01 20.88
N GLN A 126 7.97 -6.29 19.59
CA GLN A 126 7.92 -5.25 18.55
C GLN A 126 6.78 -4.24 18.77
N CYS A 127 5.60 -4.71 19.18
CA CYS A 127 4.46 -3.83 19.47
C CYS A 127 4.77 -2.89 20.65
N ASN A 128 5.45 -3.38 21.67
CA ASN A 128 5.88 -2.59 22.82
C ASN A 128 6.89 -1.51 22.40
N ASP A 129 7.87 -1.85 21.57
CA ASP A 129 8.87 -0.90 21.06
C ASP A 129 8.23 0.23 20.25
N VAL A 130 7.36 -0.12 19.30
CA VAL A 130 6.62 0.86 18.49
C VAL A 130 5.71 1.72 19.37
N GLY A 131 5.04 1.12 20.36
CA GLY A 131 4.20 1.83 21.32
C GLY A 131 4.99 2.85 22.15
N LEU A 132 6.17 2.48 22.63
CA LEU A 132 7.05 3.36 23.39
C LEU A 132 7.54 4.54 22.53
N MET A 133 7.97 4.27 21.30
CA MET A 133 8.38 5.32 20.34
C MET A 133 7.23 6.29 20.03
N ALA A 134 6.03 5.77 19.81
CA ALA A 134 4.84 6.59 19.55
C ALA A 134 4.48 7.48 20.74
N TYR A 135 4.61 6.96 21.97
CA TYR A 135 4.36 7.71 23.19
C TYR A 135 5.35 8.87 23.36
N LEU A 136 6.65 8.61 23.18
CA LEU A 136 7.69 9.65 23.20
C LEU A 136 7.46 10.71 22.11
N GLY A 137 7.08 10.29 20.90
CA GLY A 137 6.71 11.22 19.82
C GLY A 137 5.51 12.10 20.19
N THR A 138 4.51 11.55 20.86
CA THR A 138 3.31 12.26 21.33
C THR A 138 3.64 13.28 22.41
N ILE A 139 4.47 12.92 23.40
CA ILE A 139 4.96 13.86 24.42
C ILE A 139 5.71 15.01 23.75
N THR A 140 6.62 14.70 22.82
CA THR A 140 7.41 15.71 22.11
C THR A 140 6.52 16.69 21.36
N LYS A 141 5.52 16.19 20.63
CA LYS A 141 4.53 17.02 19.93
C LYS A 141 3.74 17.90 20.91
N THR A 142 3.36 17.35 22.07
CA THR A 142 2.62 18.06 23.12
C THR A 142 3.46 19.20 23.71
N CYS A 143 4.74 18.97 24.01
CA CYS A 143 5.67 19.99 24.46
C CYS A 143 5.82 21.13 23.44
N ASN A 144 5.90 20.80 22.14
CA ASN A 144 5.94 21.81 21.08
C ASN A 144 4.66 22.66 21.03
N THR A 145 3.48 22.03 21.09
CA THR A 145 2.20 22.75 21.14
C THR A 145 2.09 23.62 22.39
N MET A 146 2.55 23.13 23.55
CA MET A 146 2.56 23.90 24.80
C MET A 146 3.50 25.10 24.71
N ASN A 147 4.69 24.95 24.12
CA ASN A 147 5.60 26.06 23.89
C ASN A 147 4.96 27.15 23.02
N GLN A 148 4.30 26.76 21.92
CA GLN A 148 3.56 27.71 21.08
C GLN A 148 2.43 28.42 21.83
N PHE A 149 1.71 27.70 22.69
CA PHE A 149 0.68 28.28 23.54
C PHE A 149 1.25 29.32 24.52
N VAL A 150 2.31 28.96 25.27
CA VAL A 150 2.97 29.86 26.23
C VAL A 150 3.48 31.12 25.53
N ASN A 151 4.12 30.97 24.36
CA ASN A 151 4.60 32.12 23.59
C ASN A 151 3.47 33.07 23.20
N LYS A 152 2.36 32.54 22.68
CA LYS A 152 1.18 33.37 22.32
C LYS A 152 0.52 34.00 23.55
N PHE A 153 0.43 33.25 24.65
CA PHE A 153 -0.13 33.74 25.91
C PHE A 153 0.68 34.92 26.46
N ASN A 154 2.01 34.78 26.53
CA ASN A 154 2.89 35.83 27.03
C ASN A 154 2.78 37.11 26.21
N VAL A 155 2.76 37.02 24.87
CA VAL A 155 2.59 38.19 23.99
C VAL A 155 1.28 38.93 24.26
N LEU A 156 0.19 38.20 24.51
CA LEU A 156 -1.12 38.82 24.74
C LEU A 156 -1.20 39.54 26.09
N TYR A 157 -0.66 38.92 27.15
CA TYR A 157 -0.70 39.49 28.50
C TYR A 157 0.33 40.59 28.73
N ASP A 158 1.50 40.52 28.09
CA ASP A 158 2.52 41.59 28.17
C ASP A 158 2.00 42.90 27.54
N ARG A 159 1.19 42.81 26.47
CA ARG A 159 0.49 43.97 25.88
C ARG A 159 -0.54 44.61 26.82
N GLN A 160 -1.21 43.85 27.68
CA GLN A 160 -2.15 44.41 28.67
C GLN A 160 -1.44 45.14 29.81
N GLY A 161 -0.21 44.76 30.16
CA GLY A 161 0.62 45.44 31.15
C GLY A 161 1.08 46.84 30.73
N ILE A 162 1.43 47.01 29.46
CA ILE A 162 1.92 48.30 28.91
C ILE A 162 0.78 49.34 28.82
N GLY A 163 -0.43 48.93 28.41
CA GLY A 163 -1.59 49.82 28.33
C GLY A 163 -2.06 50.36 29.69
N ARG A 164 -1.81 49.62 30.78
CA ARG A 164 -2.13 50.04 32.16
C ARG A 164 -1.10 51.02 32.74
N ARG A 165 0.19 50.90 32.38
CA ARG A 165 1.24 51.81 32.86
C ARG A 165 1.20 53.21 32.23
N MET A 166 0.75 53.33 30.98
CA MET A 166 0.64 54.63 30.30
C MET A 166 -0.51 55.52 30.84
N ARG A 167 -1.53 54.94 31.48
CA ARG A 167 -2.73 55.69 31.93
C ARG A 167 -2.54 56.44 33.26
N GLY A 168 -1.39 56.28 33.93
CA GLY A 168 -1.07 56.94 35.21
C GLY A 168 -0.11 58.14 35.11
N LEU A 169 0.25 58.58 33.90
CA LEU A 169 1.24 59.65 33.65
C LEU A 169 0.62 60.96 33.12
N PHE A 170 -0.71 61.07 33.12
CA PHE A 170 -1.43 62.28 32.71
C PHE A 170 -2.43 62.69 33.79
N PHE A 171 -1.95 63.18 34.93
CA PHE A 171 -2.63 64.10 35.85
C PHE A 171 -1.57 64.86 36.65
#